data_AF-A0A392TEK9-F1
#
_entry.id   AF-A0A392TEK9-F1
#
_cell.length_a   1.000
_cell.length_b   1.000
_cell.length_c   1.000
_cell.angle_alpha   90.00
_cell.angle_beta   90.00
_cell.angle_gamma   90.00
#
_symmetry.space_group_name_H-M   'P 1'
#
loop_
_entity.id
_entity.type
_entity.pdbx_description
1 polymer ?
#
loop_
_entity_poly.entity_id
_entity_poly.type
_entity_poly.pdbx_seq_one_letter_code
_entity_poly.pdbx_strand_id
1 'polypeptide(L)' 'MVLAWIHRSISESIARSVLWIDTAAGVWKNLRVRFSQSDIFRISDLQEDLYRFRQGTLDVSDYFTQLK' A
#
# COMPACT_ATOMS: atom_id res chain seq x y z
N MET A 1 -9.66 16.48 15.12
CA MET A 1 -10.67 16.44 14.03
C MET A 1 -10.49 15.31 12.99
N VAL A 2 -9.36 14.57 12.93
CA VAL A 2 -9.17 13.51 11.92
C VAL A 2 -9.80 12.16 12.30
N LEU A 3 -9.75 11.77 13.58
CA LEU A 3 -10.30 10.49 14.05
C LEU A 3 -11.81 10.38 13.80
N ALA A 4 -12.56 11.45 14.12
CA ALA A 4 -14.00 11.52 13.89
C ALA A 4 -14.37 11.45 12.40
N TRP A 5 -13.52 11.98 11.51
CA TRP A 5 -13.70 11.84 10.07
C TRP A 5 -13.55 10.39 9.65
N ILE A 6 -12.49 9.70 10.10
CA ILE A 6 -12.28 8.28 9.78
C ILE A 6 -13.46 7.43 10.26
N HIS A 7 -13.97 7.63 11.48
CA HIS A 7 -15.13 6.90 11.98
C HIS A 7 -16.40 7.14 11.15
N ARG A 8 -16.60 8.35 10.61
CA ARG A 8 -17.75 8.67 9.75
C ARG A 8 -17.59 8.18 8.31
N SER A 9 -16.36 7.94 7.86
CA SER A 9 -16.06 7.49 6.50
C SER A 9 -16.03 5.96 6.35
N ILE A 10 -16.13 5.20 7.45
CA ILE A 10 -16.13 3.73 7.44
C ILE A 10 -17.51 3.19 7.84
N SER A 11 -17.83 1.96 7.46
CA SER A 11 -19.08 1.33 7.86
C SER A 11 -19.12 1.09 9.38
N GLU A 12 -20.32 1.05 9.94
CA GLU A 12 -20.55 0.82 11.37
C GLU A 12 -19.88 -0.47 11.89
N SER A 13 -19.88 -1.54 11.09
CA SER A 13 -19.20 -2.79 11.44
C SER A 13 -17.68 -2.61 11.57
N ILE A 14 -17.07 -1.82 10.69
CA ILE A 14 -15.64 -1.53 10.73
C ILE A 14 -15.34 -0.56 11.88
N ALA A 15 -16.17 0.47 12.09
CA ALA A 15 -16.03 1.43 13.18
C ALA A 15 -15.98 0.76 14.56
N ARG A 16 -16.86 -0.22 14.82
CA ARG A 16 -16.85 -1.02 16.05
C ARG A 16 -15.53 -1.78 16.27
N SER A 17 -14.91 -2.24 15.19
CA SER A 17 -13.67 -3.02 15.27
C SER A 17 -12.41 -2.19 15.58
N VAL A 18 -12.48 -0.86 15.44
CA VAL A 18 -11.38 0.08 15.68
C VAL A 18 -11.67 1.08 16.80
N LEU A 19 -12.81 0.94 17.49
CA LEU A 19 -13.29 1.86 18.52
C LEU A 19 -12.35 1.99 19.73
N TRP A 20 -11.51 0.97 19.97
CA TRP A 20 -10.53 0.94 21.05
C TRP A 20 -9.23 1.70 20.73
N ILE A 21 -9.11 2.29 19.53
CA ILE A 21 -7.92 3.00 19.08
C ILE A 21 -8.14 4.51 19.16
N ASP A 22 -7.46 5.16 20.10
CA ASP A 22 -7.66 6.60 20.39
C ASP A 22 -6.93 7.54 19.40
N THR A 23 -6.16 7.00 18.46
CA THR A 23 -5.37 7.79 17.52
C THR A 23 -5.80 7.54 16.08
N ALA A 24 -5.96 8.62 15.32
CA ALA A 24 -6.26 8.54 13.88
C ALA A 24 -5.22 7.71 13.11
N ALA A 25 -3.93 7.86 13.47
CA ALA A 25 -2.84 7.09 12.89
C ALA A 25 -2.96 5.58 13.19
N GLY A 26 -3.36 5.22 14.42
CA GLY A 26 -3.60 3.83 14.79
C GLY A 26 -4.76 3.21 14.03
N VAL A 27 -5.89 3.92 13.92
CA VAL A 27 -7.04 3.47 13.13
C VAL A 27 -6.64 3.28 11.67
N TRP A 28 -5.96 4.26 11.08
CA TRP A 28 -5.48 4.18 9.70
C TRP A 28 -4.56 2.97 9.47
N LYS A 29 -3.61 2.72 10.38
CA LYS A 29 -2.71 1.56 10.30
C LYS A 29 -3.47 0.24 10.38
N ASN A 30 -4.46 0.13 11.27
CA ASN A 30 -5.27 -1.07 11.41
C ASN A 30 -6.09 -1.34 10.15
N LEU A 31 -6.77 -0.32 9.63
CA LEU A 31 -7.54 -0.41 8.38
C LEU A 31 -6.64 -0.78 7.21
N ARG A 32 -5.45 -0.18 7.11
CA ARG A 32 -4.47 -0.53 6.08
C ARG A 32 -4.05 -2.00 6.20
N VAL A 33 -3.69 -2.50 7.37
CA VAL A 33 -3.28 -3.91 7.52
C VAL A 33 -4.43 -4.88 7.18
N ARG A 34 -5.67 -4.53 7.52
CA ARG A 34 -6.82 -5.42 7.33
C ARG A 34 -7.39 -5.40 5.91
N PHE A 35 -7.45 -4.23 5.29
CA PHE A 35 -8.15 -4.01 4.03
C PHE A 35 -7.24 -3.60 2.88
N SER A 36 -6.00 -3.16 3.15
CA SER A 36 -4.96 -3.19 2.13
C SER A 36 -4.54 -4.64 2.01
N GLN A 37 -5.29 -5.41 1.21
CA GLN A 37 -4.65 -6.50 0.52
C GLN A 37 -3.51 -5.85 -0.24
N SER A 38 -2.28 -6.14 0.17
CA SER A 38 -1.18 -6.05 -0.76
C SER A 38 -1.69 -6.73 -2.02
N ASP A 39 -1.69 -6.03 -3.15
CA ASP A 39 -2.02 -6.65 -4.42
C ASP A 39 -0.87 -7.60 -4.70
N ILE A 40 -0.89 -8.77 -4.04
CA ILE A 40 0.21 -9.74 -4.00
C ILE A 40 0.51 -10.17 -5.43
N PHE A 41 -0.52 -10.23 -6.28
CA PHE A 41 -0.38 -10.43 -7.70
C PHE A 41 0.41 -9.29 -8.33
N ARG A 42 -0.01 -8.02 -8.18
CA ARG A 42 0.75 -6.89 -8.71
C ARG A 42 2.16 -6.75 -8.13
N ILE A 43 2.39 -7.09 -6.87
CA ILE A 43 3.74 -7.12 -6.29
C ILE A 43 4.56 -8.24 -6.94
N SER A 44 3.98 -9.42 -7.13
CA SER A 44 4.65 -10.55 -7.76
C SER A 44 4.96 -10.23 -9.23
N ASP A 45 4.04 -9.60 -9.96
CA ASP A 45 4.22 -9.14 -11.34
C ASP A 45 5.38 -8.14 -11.41
N LEU A 46 5.39 -7.12 -10.54
CA LEU A 46 6.48 -6.14 -10.48
C LEU A 46 7.82 -6.77 -10.10
N GLN A 47 7.82 -7.76 -9.20
CA GLN A 47 9.02 -8.51 -8.86
C GLN A 47 9.50 -9.33 -10.06
N GLU A 48 8.62 -10.01 -10.78
CA GLU A 48 8.94 -10.77 -11.98
C GLU A 48 9.48 -9.88 -13.10
N ASP A 49 8.86 -8.72 -13.34
CA ASP A 49 9.32 -7.71 -14.28
C ASP A 49 10.74 -7.23 -13.91
N LEU A 50 10.99 -6.94 -12.63
CA LEU A 50 12.30 -6.56 -12.13
C LEU A 50 13.34 -7.68 -12.31
N TYR A 51 12.98 -8.93 -12.02
CA TYR A 51 13.86 -10.09 -12.22
C TYR A 51 14.20 -10.30 -13.69
N ARG A 52 13.25 -10.02 -14.59
CA ARG A 52 13.43 -10.11 -16.04
C ARG A 52 14.17 -8.90 -16.62
N PHE A 53 14.15 -7.77 -15.92
CA PHE A 53 14.77 -6.53 -16.36
C PHE A 53 16.30 -6.68 -16.42
N ARG A 54 16.83 -6.70 -17.64
CA ARG A 54 18.27 -6.77 -17.91
C ARG A 54 18.68 -5.60 -18.79
N GLN A 55 19.89 -5.09 -18.57
CA GLN A 55 20.42 -3.96 -19.32
C GLN A 55 20.37 -4.17 -20.84
N GLY A 56 20.68 -5.37 -21.32
CA GLY A 56 20.58 -5.70 -22.75
C GLY A 56 21.41 -4.75 -23.61
N THR A 57 20.76 -4.03 -24.51
CA THR A 57 21.37 -3.04 -25.41
C THR A 57 21.22 -1.60 -24.92
N LEU A 58 20.63 -1.37 -23.74
CA LEU A 58 20.49 -0.04 -23.16
C LEU A 58 21.85 0.48 -22.69
N ASP A 59 22.11 1.76 -22.91
CA ASP A 59 23.22 2.44 -22.23
C ASP A 59 22.99 2.41 -20.72
N VAL A 60 24.07 2.48 -19.95
CA VAL A 60 24.04 2.49 -18.49
C VAL A 60 23.11 3.58 -17.95
N SER A 61 23.14 4.76 -18.58
CA SER A 61 22.31 5.91 -18.17
C SER A 61 20.82 5.65 -18.37
N ASP A 62 20.45 5.05 -19.50
CA ASP A 62 19.08 4.74 -19.85
C ASP A 62 18.52 3.59 -19.01
N TYR A 63 19.34 2.56 -18.76
CA TYR A 63 18.97 1.44 -17.89
C TYR A 63 18.61 1.90 -16.48
N PHE A 64 19.46 2.71 -15.85
CA PHE A 64 19.20 3.21 -14.49
C PHE A 64 18.10 4.26 -14.44
N THR A 65 17.80 4.94 -15.55
CA THR A 65 16.65 5.83 -15.66
C THR A 65 15.34 5.05 -15.72
N GLN A 66 15.28 3.94 -16.46
CA GLN A 66 14.10 3.09 -16.55
C GLN A 66 13.86 2.23 -15.30
N LEU A 67 14.92 1.92 -14.55
CA LEU A 67 14.82 1.16 -13.29
C LEU A 67 14.21 1.96 -12.13
N LYS A 68 14.14 3.30 -12.24
CA LYS A 68 13.78 4.22 -11.15
C LYS A 68 12.33 4.67 -11.21
#